data_AF-A0A241W1G8-F1
#
_entry.id   AF-A0A241W1G8-F1
#
_cell.length_a   1.000
_cell.length_b   1.000
_cell.length_c   1.000
_cell.angle_alpha   90.00
_cell.angle_beta   90.00
_cell.angle_gamma   90.00
#
_symmetry.space_group_name_H-M   'P 1'
#
loop_
_entity.id
_entity.type
_entity.pdbx_description
1 polymer ?
#
loop_
_entity_poly.entity_id
_entity_poly.type
_entity_poly.pdbx_seq_one_letter_code
_entity_poly.pdbx_strand_id
1 'polypeptide(L)'
;MSWMLIIGLSLIVFINRYIFLEPKFQFQLPIFIQKMLKYAAPCLMVSLCVPIIFYQNHEFRELIHNVYLYSAIITIVVAQLTQKLLLSIVLSLFSFYGLMYFLN
;
A
#
# COMPACT_ATOMS: atom_id res chain seq x y z
N MET A 1 1.83 27.60 -2.79
CA MET A 1 0.77 26.61 -3.07
C MET A 1 -0.55 27.21 -2.61
N SER A 2 -1.39 27.64 -3.57
CA SER A 2 -2.54 28.51 -3.31
C SER A 2 -3.62 27.78 -2.50
N TRP A 3 -4.16 28.43 -1.46
CA TRP A 3 -5.30 27.95 -0.66
C TRP A 3 -6.50 27.49 -1.52
N MET A 4 -6.67 28.08 -2.71
CA MET A 4 -7.65 27.64 -3.70
C MET A 4 -7.45 26.21 -4.18
N LEU A 5 -6.21 25.75 -4.33
CA LEU A 5 -5.94 24.37 -4.77
C LEU A 5 -6.36 23.37 -3.70
N ILE A 6 -6.11 23.68 -2.42
CA ILE A 6 -6.49 22.82 -1.30
C ILE A 6 -8.01 22.71 -1.22
N ILE A 7 -8.71 23.85 -1.28
CA ILE A 7 -10.18 23.88 -1.24
C ILE A 7 -10.76 23.18 -2.47
N GLY A 8 -10.21 23.43 -3.67
CA GLY A 8 -10.65 22.80 -4.91
C GLY A 8 -10.47 21.28 -4.90
N LEU A 9 -9.29 20.78 -4.52
CA LEU A 9 -9.02 19.34 -4.39
C LEU A 9 -9.89 18.70 -3.32
N SER A 10 -10.07 19.38 -2.18
CA SER A 10 -10.96 18.91 -1.11
C SER A 10 -12.39 18.73 -1.65
N LEU A 11 -12.93 19.73 -2.34
CA LEU A 11 -14.26 19.69 -2.95
C LEU A 11 -14.40 18.54 -3.94
N ILE A 12 -13.42 18.36 -4.84
CA ILE A 12 -13.41 17.27 -5.82
C ILE A 12 -13.42 15.89 -5.14
N VAL A 13 -12.59 15.70 -4.12
CA VAL A 13 -12.52 14.43 -3.37
C VAL A 13 -13.82 14.19 -2.59
N PHE A 14 -14.37 15.22 -1.96
CA PHE A 14 -15.65 15.14 -1.26
C PHE A 14 -16.79 14.76 -2.20
N ILE A 15 -16.89 15.41 -3.36
CA ILE A 15 -17.90 15.10 -4.37
C ILE A 15 -17.75 13.65 -4.84
N ASN A 16 -16.54 13.24 -5.22
CA ASN A 16 -16.30 11.87 -5.68
C ASN A 16 -16.73 10.86 -4.61
N ARG A 17 -16.33 11.06 -3.35
CA ARG A 17 -16.68 10.15 -2.26
C ARG A 17 -18.18 10.14 -1.96
N TYR A 18 -18.83 11.30 -1.88
CA TYR A 18 -20.25 11.41 -1.53
C TYR A 18 -21.18 10.88 -2.62
N ILE A 19 -20.84 11.08 -3.90
CA ILE A 19 -21.66 10.59 -5.02
C ILE A 19 -21.69 9.05 -5.06
N PHE A 20 -20.61 8.39 -4.59
CA PHE A 20 -20.55 6.93 -4.43
C PHE A 20 -21.12 6.44 -3.09
N LEU A 21 -21.34 7.32 -2.10
CA LEU A 21 -21.80 6.96 -0.74
C LEU A 21 -23.32 7.05 -0.55
N GLU A 22 -24.08 7.67 -1.46
CA GLU A 22 -25.54 7.72 -1.36
C GLU A 22 -26.16 6.32 -1.58
N PRO A 23 -26.79 5.71 -0.55
CA PRO A 23 -27.31 4.34 -0.63
C PRO A 23 -28.57 4.19 -1.50
N LYS A 24 -29.17 5.30 -1.94
CA LYS A 24 -30.41 5.31 -2.76
C LYS A 24 -30.15 5.39 -4.26
N PHE A 25 -28.95 5.79 -4.69
CA PHE A 25 -28.55 5.70 -6.10
C PHE A 25 -28.02 4.29 -6.35
N GLN A 26 -28.88 3.40 -6.81
CA GLN A 26 -28.53 2.04 -7.24
C GLN A 26 -27.72 2.09 -8.55
N PHE A 27 -26.58 2.79 -8.56
CA PHE A 27 -25.57 2.60 -9.59
C PHE A 27 -25.02 1.18 -9.43
N GLN A 28 -25.72 0.21 -10.03
CA GLN A 28 -25.24 -1.14 -10.20
C GLN A 28 -24.08 -1.06 -11.18
N LEU A 29 -22.86 -0.80 -10.67
CA LEU A 29 -21.67 -0.92 -11.49
C LEU A 29 -21.74 -2.31 -12.16
N PRO A 30 -21.62 -2.38 -13.50
CA PRO A 30 -21.71 -3.65 -14.18
C PRO A 30 -20.68 -4.61 -13.58
N ILE A 31 -21.06 -5.89 -13.44
CA ILE A 31 -20.28 -6.90 -12.72
C ILE A 31 -18.82 -6.96 -13.19
N PHE A 32 -18.57 -6.61 -14.45
CA PHE A 32 -17.24 -6.47 -15.05
C PHE A 32 -16.39 -5.40 -14.37
N ILE A 33 -16.91 -4.18 -14.24
CA ILE A 33 -16.21 -3.06 -13.60
C ILE A 33 -16.00 -3.35 -12.11
N GLN A 34 -16.99 -3.90 -11.42
CA GLN A 34 -16.85 -4.25 -10.00
C GLN A 34 -15.76 -5.31 -9.77
N LYS A 35 -15.64 -6.29 -10.66
CA LYS A 35 -14.52 -7.26 -10.64
C LYS A 35 -13.19 -6.55 -10.88
N MET A 36 -13.09 -5.68 -11.89
CA MET A 36 -11.87 -4.91 -12.15
C MET A 36 -11.43 -4.05 -10.95
N LEU A 37 -12.36 -3.35 -10.30
CA LEU A 37 -12.06 -2.54 -9.10
C LEU A 37 -11.61 -3.41 -7.92
N LYS A 38 -12.21 -4.60 -7.73
CA LYS A 38 -11.74 -5.55 -6.71
C LYS A 38 -10.33 -6.06 -6.98
N TYR A 39 -9.94 -6.25 -8.24
CA TYR A 39 -8.58 -6.64 -8.61
C TYR A 39 -7.58 -5.47 -8.55
N ALA A 40 -8.06 -4.22 -8.66
CA ALA A 40 -7.19 -3.04 -8.58
C ALA A 40 -6.51 -2.92 -7.22
N ALA A 41 -7.24 -3.10 -6.10
CA ALA A 41 -6.66 -2.96 -4.76
C ALA A 41 -5.45 -3.89 -4.49
N PRO A 42 -5.53 -5.22 -4.68
CA PRO A 42 -4.37 -6.10 -4.51
C PRO A 42 -3.28 -5.85 -5.57
N CYS A 43 -3.63 -5.49 -6.81
CA CYS A 43 -2.66 -5.20 -7.86
C CYS A 43 -1.84 -3.93 -7.54
N LEU A 44 -2.49 -2.88 -7.05
CA LEU A 44 -1.83 -1.65 -6.62
C LEU A 44 -0.87 -1.91 -5.45
N MET A 45 -1.26 -2.75 -4.49
CA MET A 45 -0.37 -3.12 -3.38
C MET A 45 0.91 -3.79 -3.89
N VAL A 46 0.81 -4.73 -4.83
CA VAL A 46 1.99 -5.38 -5.43
C VAL A 46 2.80 -4.37 -6.25
N SER A 47 2.14 -3.55 -7.06
CA SER A 47 2.80 -2.53 -7.88
C SER A 47 3.52 -1.47 -7.06
N LEU A 48 3.10 -1.21 -5.82
CA LEU A 48 3.77 -0.30 -4.91
C LEU A 48 4.92 -1.00 -4.19
N CYS A 49 4.68 -2.19 -3.63
CA CYS A 49 5.69 -2.89 -2.83
C CYS A 49 6.89 -3.36 -3.65
N VAL A 50 6.67 -3.88 -4.86
CA VAL A 50 7.76 -4.42 -5.72
C VAL A 50 8.85 -3.38 -6.00
N PRO A 51 8.55 -2.18 -6.55
CA PRO A 51 9.59 -1.18 -6.80
C PRO A 51 10.23 -0.66 -5.50
N ILE A 52 9.49 -0.56 -4.39
CA ILE A 52 10.06 -0.14 -3.11
C ILE A 52 11.17 -1.10 -2.64
N ILE A 53 11.02 -2.40 -2.92
CA ILE A 53 11.98 -3.43 -2.50
C ILE A 53 13.16 -3.52 -3.48
N PHE A 54 12.91 -3.42 -4.79
CA PHE A 54 13.91 -3.68 -5.83
C PHE A 54 14.55 -2.43 -6.44
N TYR A 55 13.86 -1.29 -6.45
CA TYR A 55 14.22 -0.07 -7.17
C TYR A 55 14.40 1.10 -6.18
N GLN A 56 15.63 1.31 -5.72
CA GLN A 56 15.98 2.50 -4.96
C GLN A 56 17.13 3.24 -5.65
N ASN A 57 16.96 4.54 -5.86
CA ASN A 57 18.02 5.44 -6.32
C ASN A 57 18.62 5.08 -7.70
N HIS A 58 17.79 4.67 -8.65
CA HIS A 58 18.16 4.48 -10.07
C HIS A 58 19.21 3.38 -10.34
N GLU A 59 19.58 2.59 -9.33
CA GLU A 59 20.47 1.44 -9.45
C GLU A 59 19.75 0.18 -8.99
N PHE A 60 19.90 -0.91 -9.74
CA PHE A 60 19.48 -2.23 -9.27
C PHE A 60 20.42 -2.63 -8.14
N ARG A 61 19.95 -2.56 -6.89
CA ARG A 61 20.76 -2.96 -5.76
C ARG A 61 21.09 -4.46 -5.85
N GLU A 62 22.30 -4.84 -5.45
CA GLU A 62 22.69 -6.24 -5.40
C GLU A 62 21.74 -7.06 -4.51
N LEU A 63 21.08 -8.04 -5.13
CA LEU A 63 20.04 -8.89 -4.54
C LEU A 63 20.45 -9.55 -3.21
N ILE A 64 21.76 -9.73 -2.99
CA ILE A 64 22.34 -10.51 -1.90
C ILE A 64 22.61 -9.67 -0.63
N HIS A 65 22.71 -8.33 -0.73
CA HIS A 65 23.00 -7.47 0.43
C HIS A 65 21.90 -6.44 0.75
N ASN A 66 20.68 -6.68 0.27
CA ASN A 66 19.56 -5.77 0.45
C ASN A 66 18.80 -6.02 1.74
N VAL A 67 19.00 -5.14 2.74
CA VAL A 67 18.20 -5.08 3.98
C VAL A 67 16.69 -5.10 3.69
N TYR A 68 16.26 -4.41 2.64
CA TYR A 68 14.86 -4.32 2.23
C TYR A 68 14.28 -5.67 1.76
N LEU A 69 15.07 -6.51 1.09
CA LEU A 69 14.62 -7.84 0.67
C LEU A 69 14.48 -8.78 1.87
N TYR A 70 15.49 -8.82 2.75
CA TYR A 70 15.45 -9.66 3.95
C TYR A 70 14.31 -9.25 4.89
N SER A 71 14.11 -7.96 5.11
CA SER A 71 13.02 -7.45 5.95
C SER A 71 11.64 -7.69 5.33
N ALA A 72 11.49 -7.63 4.01
CA ALA A 72 10.24 -7.98 3.33
C ALA A 72 9.88 -9.48 3.52
N ILE A 73 10.85 -10.38 3.36
CA ILE A 73 10.63 -11.83 3.57
C ILE A 73 10.21 -12.11 5.03
N ILE A 74 10.92 -11.52 5.99
CA ILE A 74 10.60 -11.70 7.41
C ILE A 74 9.22 -11.13 7.74
N THR A 75 8.87 -9.98 7.17
CA THR A 75 7.55 -9.38 7.31
C THR A 75 6.43 -10.29 6.78
N ILE A 76 6.64 -10.96 5.63
CA ILE A 76 5.67 -11.92 5.08
C ILE A 76 5.46 -13.10 6.02
N VAL A 77 6.55 -13.66 6.57
CA VAL A 77 6.48 -14.79 7.52
C VAL A 77 5.74 -14.39 8.80
N VAL A 78 6.07 -13.22 9.35
CA VAL A 78 5.43 -12.66 10.55
C VAL A 78 3.94 -12.38 10.30
N ALA A 79 3.59 -11.84 9.14
CA ALA A 79 2.22 -11.55 8.77
C ALA A 79 1.37 -12.81 8.64
N GLN A 80 1.96 -13.89 8.12
CA GLN A 80 1.28 -15.17 8.01
C GLN A 80 1.05 -15.82 9.38
N LEU A 81 1.96 -15.65 10.33
CA LEU A 81 1.83 -16.23 11.68
C LEU A 81 0.82 -15.50 12.57
N THR A 82 0.73 -14.18 12.48
CA THR A 82 0.08 -13.39 13.52
C THR A 82 -1.44 -13.33 13.43
N GLN A 83 -2.06 -13.60 12.26
CA GLN A 83 -3.52 -13.53 11.98
C GLN A 83 -4.26 -12.28 12.50
N LYS A 84 -3.54 -11.31 13.05
CA LYS A 84 -4.01 -10.08 13.68
C LYS A 84 -3.27 -8.94 12.99
N LEU A 85 -4.03 -8.18 12.19
CA LEU A 85 -3.49 -7.17 11.28
C LEU A 85 -2.64 -6.13 12.02
N LEU A 86 -3.11 -5.66 13.17
CA LEU A 86 -2.39 -4.67 13.98
C LEU A 86 -1.06 -5.21 14.54
N LEU A 87 -1.06 -6.45 15.06
CA LEU A 87 0.16 -7.08 15.60
C LEU A 87 1.17 -7.38 14.50
N SER A 88 0.71 -7.81 13.32
CA SER A 88 1.54 -8.00 12.14
C SER A 88 2.29 -6.73 11.75
N ILE A 89 1.58 -5.60 11.71
CA ILE A 89 2.19 -4.29 11.37
C ILE A 89 3.24 -3.91 12.42
N VAL A 90 2.93 -4.05 13.71
CA VAL A 90 3.87 -3.67 14.78
C VAL A 90 5.11 -4.57 14.78
N LEU A 91 4.95 -5.89 14.67
CA LEU A 91 6.10 -6.81 14.62
C LEU A 91 6.97 -6.60 13.38
N SER A 92 6.36 -6.37 12.21
CA SER A 92 7.10 -6.12 10.97
C SER A 92 7.87 -4.81 11.01
N LEU A 93 7.29 -3.75 11.60
CA LEU A 93 8.02 -2.51 11.85
C LEU A 93 9.24 -2.75 12.75
N PHE A 94 9.04 -3.49 13.85
CA PHE A 94 10.11 -3.78 14.80
C PHE A 94 11.23 -4.61 14.17
N SER A 95 10.86 -5.60 13.35
CA SER A 95 11.82 -6.42 12.61
C SER A 95 12.56 -5.62 11.53
N PHE A 96 11.87 -4.73 10.81
CA PHE A 96 12.49 -3.85 9.83
C PHE A 96 13.51 -2.90 10.46
N TYR A 97 13.13 -2.20 11.54
CA TYR A 97 14.03 -1.31 12.26
C TYR A 97 15.21 -2.06 12.90
N GLY A 98 14.97 -3.26 13.43
CA GLY A 98 16.05 -4.10 13.99
C GLY A 98 17.07 -4.54 12.94
N LEU A 99 16.63 -4.97 11.76
CA LEU A 99 17.51 -5.33 10.65
C LEU A 99 18.26 -4.11 10.09
N MET A 100 17.59 -2.96 10.01
CA MET A 100 18.20 -1.73 9.54
C MET A 100 19.28 -1.22 10.51
N TYR A 101 19.09 -1.39 11.82
CA TYR A 101 20.11 -1.06 12.82
C TYR A 101 21.29 -2.03 12.82
N PHE A 102 21.08 -3.30 12.48
CA PHE A 102 22.15 -4.30 12.49
C PHE A 102 23.06 -4.25 11.25
N LEU A 103 22.55 -3.77 10.11
CA LEU A 103 23.30 -3.74 8.83
C LEU A 103 23.84 -2.35 8.44
N ASN A 104 23.65 -1.31 9.26
CA ASN A 104 24.16 0.05 9.05
C ASN A 104 25.00 0.51 10.24
#